data_AF-A0A4R7FGS7-F1
#
_entry.id   AF-A0A4R7FGS7-F1
#
_cell.length_a   1.000
_cell.length_b   1.000
_cell.length_c   1.000
_cell.angle_alpha   90.00
_cell.angle_beta   90.00
_cell.angle_gamma   90.00
#
_symmetry.space_group_name_H-M   'P 1'
#
loop_
_entity.id
_entity.type
_entity.pdbx_description
1 polymer ?
#
loop_
_entity_poly.entity_id
_entity_poly.type
_entity_poly.pdbx_seq_one_letter_code
_entity_poly.pdbx_strand_id
1 'polypeptide(L)'
;MKGMAQLLELRRKGYKPACAYVFDDSSWLFRVHADEWHQQGNSFDRGQLYAHIQLDETDMPERIDFRPLTGLEVHLMGYRGDERTIRLYEAIKRSGPQILAAPISTAVKIFTKETGDDLFPNR
;
A
#
# COMPACT_ATOMS: atom_id res chain seq x y z
N MET A 1 -1.41 -4.13 -12.27
CA MET A 1 -2.05 -3.77 -10.98
C MET A 1 -3.36 -4.50 -10.64
N LYS A 2 -3.36 -5.31 -9.56
CA LYS A 2 -4.59 -5.85 -8.93
C LYS A 2 -4.86 -5.17 -7.58
N GLY A 3 -6.10 -5.20 -7.07
CA GLY A 3 -6.49 -4.66 -5.77
C GLY A 3 -6.94 -3.19 -5.77
N MET A 4 -6.39 -2.37 -6.68
CA MET A 4 -6.74 -0.94 -6.78
C MET A 4 -8.19 -0.71 -7.25
N ALA A 5 -8.63 -1.44 -8.28
CA ALA A 5 -10.00 -1.34 -8.80
C ALA A 5 -11.05 -1.71 -7.75
N GLN A 6 -10.72 -2.68 -6.90
CA GLN A 6 -11.59 -3.16 -5.85
C GLN A 6 -11.61 -2.23 -4.63
N LEU A 7 -10.49 -1.60 -4.25
CA LEU A 7 -10.48 -0.50 -3.27
C LEU A 7 -11.40 0.65 -3.71
N LEU A 8 -11.33 1.01 -4.99
CA LEU A 8 -12.22 2.01 -5.59
C LEU A 8 -13.68 1.58 -5.51
N GLU A 9 -13.99 0.31 -5.75
CA GLU A 9 -15.36 -0.22 -5.63
C GLU A 9 -15.90 -0.14 -4.19
N LEU A 10 -15.08 -0.48 -3.19
CA LEU A 10 -15.46 -0.36 -1.78
C LEU A 10 -15.78 1.09 -1.41
N ARG A 11 -14.90 2.02 -1.78
CA ARG A 11 -15.11 3.45 -1.56
C ARG A 11 -16.38 3.95 -2.25
N ARG A 12 -16.65 3.50 -3.49
CA ARG A 12 -17.88 3.83 -4.23
C ARG A 12 -19.14 3.31 -3.53
N LYS A 13 -19.05 2.16 -2.85
CA LYS A 13 -20.14 1.58 -2.05
C LYS A 13 -20.30 2.23 -0.66
N GLY A 14 -19.48 3.24 -0.32
CA GLY A 14 -19.56 3.96 0.95
C GLY A 14 -18.78 3.31 2.10
N TYR A 15 -18.06 2.22 1.85
CA TYR A 15 -17.14 1.66 2.84
C TYR A 15 -15.96 2.60 3.07
N LYS A 16 -15.44 2.59 4.30
CA LYS A 16 -14.28 3.38 4.73
C LYS A 16 -13.18 2.44 5.22
N PRO A 17 -12.40 1.83 4.30
CA PRO A 17 -11.24 1.04 4.70
C PRO A 17 -10.29 1.90 5.53
N ALA A 18 -9.76 1.36 6.62
CA ALA A 18 -8.72 2.04 7.39
C ALA A 18 -7.33 1.89 6.75
N CYS A 19 -7.07 0.76 6.10
CA CYS A 19 -5.74 0.35 5.67
C CYS A 19 -5.71 -0.29 4.27
N ALA A 20 -4.56 -0.18 3.60
CA ALA A 20 -4.20 -0.91 2.40
C ALA A 20 -2.75 -1.45 2.47
N TYR A 21 -2.56 -2.68 1.99
CA TYR A 21 -1.25 -3.29 1.78
C TYR A 21 -0.89 -3.20 0.30
N VAL A 22 0.27 -2.63 -0.02
CA VAL A 22 0.80 -2.56 -1.38
C VAL A 22 2.00 -3.49 -1.47
N PHE A 23 1.94 -4.48 -2.35
CA PHE A 23 3.00 -5.46 -2.55
C PHE A 23 3.62 -5.29 -3.94
N ASP A 24 4.92 -5.00 -3.98
CA ASP A 24 5.71 -5.03 -5.21
C ASP A 24 6.47 -6.36 -5.30
N ASP A 25 5.73 -7.40 -5.70
CA ASP A 25 6.22 -8.77 -5.94
C ASP A 25 5.55 -9.40 -7.18
N SER A 26 6.10 -10.47 -7.76
CA SER A 26 5.50 -11.27 -8.84
C SER A 26 5.16 -12.68 -8.36
N SER A 27 5.49 -13.01 -7.11
CA SER A 27 5.14 -14.30 -6.53
C SER A 27 3.64 -14.58 -6.63
N TRP A 28 3.34 -15.78 -7.12
CA TRP A 28 1.98 -16.29 -7.23
C TRP A 28 1.24 -16.28 -5.89
N LEU A 29 1.95 -16.50 -4.77
CA LEU A 29 1.35 -16.53 -3.44
C LEU A 29 0.73 -15.18 -3.06
N PHE A 30 1.44 -14.07 -3.29
CA PHE A 30 0.88 -12.74 -3.02
C PHE A 30 -0.26 -12.38 -3.98
N ARG A 31 -0.21 -12.89 -5.22
CA ARG A 31 -1.31 -12.74 -6.17
C ARG A 31 -2.59 -13.44 -5.68
N VAL A 32 -2.46 -14.64 -5.11
CA VAL A 32 -3.59 -15.37 -4.50
C VAL A 32 -4.12 -14.62 -3.29
N HIS A 33 -3.24 -14.18 -2.37
CA HIS A 33 -3.67 -13.38 -1.21
C HIS A 33 -4.35 -12.07 -1.62
N ALA A 34 -3.89 -11.41 -2.68
CA ALA A 34 -4.50 -10.20 -3.23
C ALA A 34 -5.81 -10.46 -4.01
N ASP A 35 -6.14 -11.71 -4.32
CA ASP A 35 -7.47 -12.10 -4.83
C ASP A 35 -8.39 -12.54 -3.67
N GLU A 36 -7.82 -13.08 -2.59
CA GLU A 36 -8.54 -13.61 -1.41
C GLU A 36 -8.85 -12.56 -0.33
N TRP A 37 -8.33 -11.34 -0.42
CA TRP A 37 -8.54 -10.28 0.59
C TRP A 37 -10.01 -9.90 0.87
N HIS A 38 -10.95 -10.36 0.04
CA HIS A 38 -12.39 -10.22 0.27
C HIS A 38 -13.01 -11.37 1.09
N GLN A 39 -12.26 -12.45 1.30
CA GLN A 39 -12.77 -13.70 1.85
C GLN A 39 -12.51 -13.82 3.36
N GLN A 40 -11.53 -13.08 3.88
CA GLN A 40 -11.18 -13.11 5.30
C GLN A 40 -11.01 -11.69 5.83
N GLY A 41 -11.94 -11.26 6.68
CA GLY A 41 -11.80 -10.02 7.45
C GLY A 41 -10.59 -10.11 8.38
N ASN A 42 -9.87 -9.01 8.54
CA ASN A 42 -8.77 -8.97 9.49
C ASN A 42 -9.32 -9.13 10.92
N SER A 43 -8.85 -10.16 11.63
CA SER A 43 -9.26 -10.47 13.00
C SER A 43 -8.90 -9.39 14.02
N PHE A 44 -7.92 -8.55 13.72
CA PHE A 44 -7.43 -7.49 14.61
C PHE A 44 -8.26 -6.19 14.56
N ASP A 45 -9.10 -6.01 13.53
CA ASP A 45 -9.88 -4.77 13.34
C ASP A 45 -11.36 -5.08 13.08
N ARG A 46 -11.94 -5.91 13.96
CA ARG A 46 -13.37 -6.26 13.95
C ARG A 46 -13.86 -6.80 12.60
N GLY A 47 -12.99 -7.46 11.84
CA GLY A 47 -13.31 -8.03 10.53
C GLY A 47 -13.25 -7.05 9.35
N GLN A 48 -12.63 -5.87 9.50
CA GLN A 48 -12.40 -4.98 8.36
C GLN A 48 -11.53 -5.68 7.30
N LEU A 49 -11.91 -5.51 6.03
CA LEU A 49 -11.16 -5.99 4.88
C LEU A 49 -10.15 -4.91 4.48
N TYR A 50 -8.87 -5.27 4.39
CA TYR A 50 -7.82 -4.38 3.91
C TYR A 50 -7.52 -4.67 2.45
N ALA A 51 -7.39 -3.61 1.64
CA ALA A 51 -7.09 -3.77 0.23
C ALA A 51 -5.66 -4.28 0.06
N HIS A 52 -5.50 -5.42 -0.61
CA HIS A 52 -4.19 -5.96 -1.02
C HIS A 52 -3.94 -5.59 -2.48
N ILE A 53 -3.04 -4.64 -2.71
CA ILE A 53 -2.72 -4.08 -4.02
C ILE A 53 -1.43 -4.71 -4.51
N GLN A 54 -1.51 -5.54 -5.55
CA GLN A 54 -0.34 -6.19 -6.15
C GLN A 54 0.18 -5.37 -7.33
N LEU A 55 1.46 -5.06 -7.28
CA LEU A 55 2.24 -4.46 -8.37
C LEU A 55 3.16 -5.52 -8.98
N ASP A 56 3.20 -5.59 -10.30
CA ASP A 56 4.14 -6.44 -11.04
C ASP A 56 5.27 -5.61 -11.68
N GLU A 57 6.16 -6.28 -12.41
CA GLU A 57 7.31 -5.65 -13.07
C GLU A 57 6.92 -4.63 -14.15
N THR A 58 5.71 -4.75 -14.70
CA THR A 58 5.20 -3.84 -15.74
C THR A 58 4.59 -2.57 -15.16
N ASP A 59 4.23 -2.58 -13.87
CA ASP A 59 3.72 -1.42 -13.16
C ASP A 59 4.87 -0.41 -12.90
N MET A 60 4.79 0.77 -13.51
CA MET A 60 5.79 1.85 -13.34
C MET A 60 5.33 2.79 -12.21
N PRO A 61 6.09 2.94 -11.10
CA PRO A 61 5.68 3.72 -9.92
C PRO A 61 5.12 5.11 -10.23
N GLU A 62 5.71 5.80 -11.21
CA GLU A 62 5.37 7.18 -11.57
C GLU A 62 4.09 7.30 -12.41
N ARG A 63 3.61 6.19 -12.99
CA ARG A 63 2.40 6.16 -13.83
C ARG A 63 1.17 5.67 -13.08
N ILE A 64 1.34 5.17 -11.87
CA ILE A 64 0.28 4.63 -11.06
C ILE A 64 -0.49 5.76 -10.40
N ASP A 65 -1.81 5.75 -10.51
CA ASP A 65 -2.67 6.62 -9.73
C ASP A 65 -2.87 6.06 -8.32
N PHE A 66 -2.12 6.58 -7.36
CA PHE A 66 -2.23 6.22 -5.95
C PHE A 66 -3.25 7.05 -5.16
N ARG A 67 -3.97 8.01 -5.78
CA ARG A 67 -5.01 8.80 -5.09
C ARG A 67 -6.09 7.97 -4.37
N PRO A 68 -6.42 6.74 -4.79
CA PRO A 68 -7.33 5.91 -4.00
C PRO A 68 -6.79 5.54 -2.61
N LEU A 69 -5.51 5.76 -2.31
CA LEU A 69 -4.89 5.56 -1.00
C LEU A 69 -5.00 6.77 -0.06
N THR A 70 -5.53 7.91 -0.53
CA THR A 70 -5.64 9.12 0.28
C THR A 70 -6.36 8.84 1.60
N GLY A 71 -5.75 9.24 2.72
CA GLY A 71 -6.31 9.09 4.07
C GLY A 71 -6.27 7.67 4.65
N LEU A 72 -5.63 6.71 3.97
CA LEU A 72 -5.44 5.35 4.51
C LEU A 72 -4.12 5.21 5.27
N GLU A 73 -4.06 4.23 6.16
CA GLU A 73 -2.79 3.62 6.55
C GLU A 73 -2.30 2.73 5.40
N VAL A 74 -1.05 2.89 4.98
CA VAL A 74 -0.49 2.14 3.86
C VAL A 74 0.76 1.40 4.31
N HIS A 75 0.75 0.09 4.09
CA HIS A 75 1.92 -0.77 4.27
C HIS A 75 2.46 -1.15 2.90
N LEU A 76 3.59 -0.58 2.51
CA LEU A 76 4.27 -0.92 1.27
C LEU A 76 5.33 -1.99 1.53
N MET A 77 5.25 -3.12 0.85
CA MET A 77 6.24 -4.20 0.88
C MET A 77 6.87 -4.33 -0.49
N GLY A 78 8.14 -3.92 -0.63
CA GLY A 78 8.87 -4.02 -1.89
C GLY A 78 9.88 -5.14 -1.89
N TYR A 79 9.68 -6.14 -2.76
CA TYR A 79 10.55 -7.31 -2.87
C TYR A 79 11.52 -7.25 -4.06
N ARG A 80 11.40 -6.22 -4.91
CA ARG A 80 12.22 -6.03 -6.12
C ARG A 80 13.44 -5.11 -5.93
N GLY A 81 13.74 -4.72 -4.68
CA GLY A 81 14.90 -3.92 -4.32
C GLY A 81 14.56 -2.49 -3.87
N ASP A 82 15.43 -1.96 -3.01
CA ASP A 82 15.22 -0.70 -2.27
C ASP A 82 14.97 0.50 -3.19
N GLU A 83 15.69 0.63 -4.32
CA GLU A 83 15.52 1.77 -5.23
C GLU A 83 14.09 1.90 -5.75
N ARG A 84 13.49 0.77 -6.13
CA ARG A 84 12.10 0.72 -6.61
C ARG A 84 11.12 0.92 -5.46
N THR A 85 11.38 0.33 -4.30
CA THR A 85 10.58 0.54 -3.08
C THR A 85 10.54 2.01 -2.68
N ILE A 86 11.67 2.72 -2.74
CA ILE A 86 11.76 4.15 -2.43
C ILE A 86 10.95 4.97 -3.44
N ARG A 87 11.05 4.67 -4.74
CA ARG A 87 10.24 5.36 -5.77
C ARG A 87 8.74 5.15 -5.56
N LEU A 88 8.32 3.94 -5.19
CA LEU A 88 6.94 3.63 -4.83
C LEU A 88 6.51 4.37 -3.57
N TYR A 89 7.35 4.39 -2.54
CA TYR A 89 7.10 5.12 -1.31
C TYR A 89 6.82 6.60 -1.59
N GLU A 90 7.69 7.26 -2.37
CA GLU A 90 7.51 8.67 -2.72
C GLU A 90 6.25 8.91 -3.57
N ALA A 91 5.93 8.01 -4.50
CA ALA A 91 4.71 8.10 -5.30
C ALA A 91 3.45 7.95 -4.44
N ILE A 92 3.43 7.01 -3.49
CA ILE A 92 2.32 6.80 -2.56
C ILE A 92 2.23 7.98 -1.58
N LYS A 93 3.34 8.44 -1.00
CA LYS A 93 3.36 9.59 -0.09
C LYS A 93 2.70 10.82 -0.71
N ARG A 94 3.00 11.11 -1.99
CA ARG A 94 2.37 12.20 -2.75
C ARG A 94 0.85 12.08 -2.91
N SER A 95 0.29 10.88 -2.77
CA SER A 95 -1.17 10.68 -2.81
C SER A 95 -1.89 11.08 -1.53
N GLY A 96 -1.16 11.39 -0.45
CA GLY A 96 -1.70 11.83 0.83
C GLY A 96 -2.31 10.73 1.71
N PRO A 97 -1.60 9.61 1.97
CA PRO A 97 -2.03 8.64 2.98
C PRO A 97 -2.03 9.29 4.38
N GLN A 98 -2.73 8.67 5.33
CA GLN A 98 -2.68 9.08 6.73
C GLN A 98 -1.36 8.65 7.38
N ILE A 99 -0.94 7.41 7.11
CA ILE A 99 0.33 6.81 7.52
C ILE A 99 0.86 6.03 6.33
N LEU A 100 2.17 6.03 6.11
CA LEU A 100 2.82 5.17 5.14
C LEU A 100 4.07 4.55 5.77
N ALA A 101 4.15 3.23 5.77
CA ALA A 101 5.33 2.49 6.21
C ALA A 101 5.88 1.61 5.09
N ALA A 102 7.20 1.58 4.92
CA ALA A 102 7.89 0.70 3.99
C ALA A 102 9.21 0.22 4.59
N PRO A 103 9.40 -1.10 4.82
CA PRO A 103 10.72 -1.64 5.07
C PRO A 103 11.56 -1.54 3.79
N ILE A 104 12.80 -1.14 3.97
CA ILE A 104 13.91 -1.27 3.01
C ILE A 104 15.00 -2.12 3.67
N SER A 105 16.03 -2.50 2.94
CA SER A 105 17.01 -3.49 3.40
C SER A 105 17.69 -3.11 4.73
N THR A 106 17.87 -1.82 5.02
CA THR A 106 18.60 -1.33 6.20
C THR A 106 17.74 -0.57 7.21
N ALA A 107 16.48 -0.28 6.91
CA ALA A 107 15.65 0.61 7.72
C ALA A 107 14.15 0.42 7.44
N VAL A 108 13.32 1.12 8.20
CA VAL A 108 11.90 1.30 7.90
C VAL A 108 11.64 2.77 7.68
N LYS A 109 11.16 3.12 6.47
CA LYS A 109 10.67 4.46 6.19
C LYS A 109 9.23 4.56 6.71
N ILE A 110 8.95 5.59 7.51
CA ILE A 110 7.61 5.86 8.03
C ILE A 110 7.28 7.33 7.81
N PHE A 111 6.16 7.61 7.18
CA PHE A 111 5.57 8.94 7.04
C PHE A 111 4.26 9.00 7.82
N THR A 112 3.99 10.13 8.47
CA THR A 112 2.68 10.44 9.02
C THR A 112 2.20 11.81 8.53
N LYS A 113 0.90 11.88 8.22
CA LYS A 113 0.29 13.14 7.76
C LYS A 113 0.31 14.23 8.83
N GLU A 114 0.32 13.84 10.10
CA GLU A 114 0.32 14.77 11.24
C GLU A 114 1.61 15.61 11.30
N THR A 115 2.77 14.99 11.10
CA THR A 115 4.05 15.70 11.10
C THR A 115 4.39 16.26 9.72
N GLY A 116 3.86 15.66 8.65
CA GLY A 116 4.26 15.99 7.27
C GLY A 116 5.63 15.42 6.88
N ASP A 117 6.30 14.73 7.81
CA ASP A 117 7.69 14.32 7.71
C ASP A 117 7.86 12.80 7.81
N ASP A 118 9.01 12.32 7.34
CA ASP A 118 9.43 10.96 7.63
C ASP A 118 9.89 10.89 9.11
N LEU A 119 9.31 9.99 9.91
CA LEU A 119 9.66 9.81 11.33
C LEU A 119 11.07 9.24 11.53
N PHE A 120 11.57 8.52 10.53
CA PHE A 120 12.91 7.94 10.50
C PHE A 120 13.57 8.23 9.15
N PRO A 121 14.04 9.48 8.90
CA PRO A 121 14.79 9.77 7.69
C PRO A 121 16.10 8.98 7.75
N ASN A 122 16.38 8.17 6.73
CA ASN A 122 17.64 7.44 6.62
C ASN A 122 18.82 8.40 6.86
N ARG A 123 19.70 8.06 7.80
CA ARG A 123 21.00 8.73 7.98
C ARG A 123 21.99 8.28 6.92
#